data_AF-A0A1C2XV16-F1
#
_entry.id   AF-A0A1C2XV16-F1
#
_cell.length_a   1.000
_cell.length_b   1.000
_cell.length_c   1.000
_cell.angle_alpha   90.00
_cell.angle_beta   90.00
_cell.angle_gamma   90.00
#
_symmetry.space_group_name_H-M   'P 1'
#
loop_
_entity.id
_entity.type
_entity.pdbx_description
1 polymer ?
#
loop_
_entity_poly.entity_id
_entity_poly.type
_entity_poly.pdbx_seq_one_letter_code
_entity_poly.pdbx_strand_id
1 'polypeptide(L)'
;MEKILKLIRDERGVSLVELLIFLGIFLALFGWATDYYTAINMKRGITDSVKFAALAASQQIDQTKLNTGVLAIAPTQADAAFLEMLKKNLSLDNNLDPLPGSPVKYVDKTTLYYKTYNADSLPTTSPIDGHSITQPSYVVYIEVRVGRGLSQLVDPTAYWTIRVAKDAALKISP
;
A
#
# COMPACT_ATOMS: atom_id res chain seq x y z
N MET A 1 31.74 26.45 -31.42
CA MET A 1 30.37 27.00 -31.44
C MET A 1 29.89 27.28 -32.86
N GLU A 2 30.63 28.00 -33.69
CA GLU A 2 30.22 28.41 -35.04
C GLU A 2 29.89 27.24 -36.00
N LYS A 3 30.66 26.15 -35.95
CA LYS A 3 30.39 24.91 -36.72
C LYS A 3 29.10 24.20 -36.29
N ILE A 4 28.77 24.23 -35.00
CA ILE A 4 27.53 23.63 -34.46
C ILE A 4 26.32 24.45 -34.91
N LEU A 5 26.42 25.78 -34.85
CA LEU A 5 25.40 26.69 -35.36
C LEU A 5 25.17 26.56 -36.87
N LYS A 6 26.23 26.36 -37.66
CA LYS A 6 26.11 26.07 -39.11
C LYS A 6 25.45 24.73 -39.39
N LEU A 7 25.78 23.69 -38.60
CA LEU A 7 25.20 22.37 -38.72
C LEU A 7 23.70 22.36 -38.38
N ILE A 8 23.29 23.05 -37.30
CA ILE A 8 21.87 23.18 -36.89
C ILE A 8 21.04 23.96 -37.92
N ARG A 9 21.66 24.83 -38.72
CA ARG A 9 20.97 25.67 -39.73
C ARG A 9 20.80 24.97 -41.09
N ASP A 10 21.42 23.82 -41.30
CA ASP A 10 21.19 22.95 -42.45
C ASP A 10 19.89 22.15 -42.24
N GLU A 11 19.09 21.89 -43.28
CA GLU A 11 17.78 21.22 -43.17
C GLU A 11 17.91 19.87 -42.46
N ARG A 12 19.02 19.15 -42.68
CA ARG A 12 19.34 17.87 -42.03
C ARG A 12 19.66 18.02 -40.54
N GLY A 13 20.26 19.14 -40.14
CA GLY A 13 20.57 19.42 -38.75
C GLY A 13 19.35 19.83 -37.94
N VAL A 14 18.42 20.60 -38.53
CA VAL A 14 17.13 20.92 -37.92
C VAL A 14 16.35 19.63 -37.66
N SER A 15 16.21 18.74 -38.65
CA SER A 15 15.50 17.47 -38.48
C SER A 15 16.14 16.56 -37.43
N LEU A 16 17.47 16.58 -37.29
CA LEU A 16 18.16 15.83 -36.23
C LEU A 16 17.82 16.39 -34.84
N VAL A 17 17.81 17.71 -34.68
CA VAL A 17 17.45 18.36 -33.42
C VAL A 17 16.00 18.09 -33.06
N GLU A 18 15.09 18.18 -34.03
CA GLU A 18 13.68 17.82 -33.84
C GLU A 18 13.53 16.37 -33.40
N LEU A 19 14.20 15.43 -34.08
CA LEU A 19 14.19 14.00 -33.71
C LEU A 19 14.68 13.78 -32.27
N LEU A 20 15.77 14.43 -31.87
CA LEU A 20 16.32 14.30 -30.52
C LEU A 20 15.38 14.87 -29.46
N ILE A 21 14.72 15.99 -29.74
CA ILE A 21 13.71 16.57 -28.85
C ILE A 21 12.51 15.63 -28.73
N PHE A 22 11.96 15.15 -29.86
CA PHE A 22 10.85 14.20 -29.85
C PHE A 22 11.22 12.92 -29.09
N LEU A 23 12.40 12.37 -29.34
CA LEU A 23 12.89 11.19 -28.64
C LEU A 23 12.98 11.44 -27.12
N GLY A 24 13.50 12.59 -26.70
CA GLY A 24 13.57 12.97 -25.29
C GLY A 24 12.18 13.05 -24.64
N ILE A 25 11.22 13.67 -25.33
CA ILE A 25 9.82 13.76 -24.86
C ILE A 25 9.19 12.37 -24.77
N PHE A 26 9.37 11.52 -25.79
CA PHE A 26 8.84 10.15 -25.77
C PHE A 26 9.43 9.32 -24.63
N LEU A 27 10.75 9.37 -24.42
CA LEU A 27 11.39 8.67 -23.30
C LEU A 27 10.87 9.15 -21.94
N ALA A 28 10.65 10.47 -21.79
CA ALA A 28 10.07 11.02 -20.58
C ALA A 28 8.63 10.53 -20.35
N LEU A 29 7.79 10.50 -21.39
CA LEU A 29 6.41 9.99 -21.32
C LEU A 29 6.38 8.49 -20.99
N PHE A 30 7.24 7.69 -21.61
CA PHE A 30 7.37 6.26 -21.30
C PHE A 30 7.84 6.02 -19.87
N GLY A 31 8.82 6.80 -19.40
CA GLY A 31 9.30 6.74 -18.02
C GLY A 31 8.17 7.06 -17.03
N TRP A 32 7.42 8.13 -17.29
CA TRP A 32 6.27 8.50 -16.47
C TRP A 32 5.17 7.42 -16.47
N ALA A 33 4.81 6.87 -17.63
CA ALA A 33 3.80 5.82 -17.75
C ALA A 33 4.20 4.54 -16.99
N THR A 34 5.48 4.15 -17.08
CA THR A 34 6.03 2.98 -16.39
C THR A 34 6.00 3.16 -14.87
N ASP A 35 6.42 4.33 -14.40
CA ASP A 35 6.38 4.69 -12.98
C ASP A 35 4.95 4.69 -12.43
N TYR A 36 4.01 5.26 -13.19
CA TYR A 36 2.60 5.30 -12.82
C TYR A 36 2.00 3.91 -12.69
N TYR A 37 2.26 3.04 -13.68
CA TYR A 37 1.79 1.65 -13.66
C TYR A 37 2.39 0.87 -12.48
N THR A 38 3.68 1.07 -12.23
CA THR A 38 4.38 0.46 -11.10
C THR A 38 3.79 0.90 -9.77
N ALA A 39 3.52 2.20 -9.59
CA ALA A 39 2.92 2.75 -8.39
C ALA A 39 1.51 2.20 -8.12
N ILE A 40 0.67 2.07 -9.16
CA ILE A 40 -0.67 1.45 -9.03
C ILE A 40 -0.56 -0.01 -8.59
N ASN A 41 0.33 -0.78 -9.22
CA ASN A 41 0.50 -2.19 -8.89
C ASN A 41 1.03 -2.39 -7.48
N MET A 42 2.00 -1.58 -7.06
CA MET A 42 2.49 -1.56 -5.68
C MET A 42 1.37 -1.24 -4.69
N LYS A 43 0.58 -0.19 -4.97
CA LYS A 43 -0.57 0.18 -4.13
C LYS A 43 -1.56 -0.96 -3.99
N ARG A 44 -1.89 -1.64 -5.09
CA ARG A 44 -2.80 -2.79 -5.08
C ARG A 44 -2.21 -3.95 -4.27
N GLY A 45 -0.96 -4.33 -4.55
CA GLY A 45 -0.27 -5.43 -3.86
C GLY A 45 -0.14 -5.20 -2.36
N ILE A 46 0.19 -3.99 -1.93
CA ILE A 46 0.24 -3.61 -0.50
C ILE A 46 -1.16 -3.66 0.12
N THR A 47 -2.17 -3.11 -0.57
CA THR A 47 -3.54 -3.13 -0.07
C THR A 47 -4.04 -4.56 0.14
N ASP A 48 -3.77 -5.45 -0.81
CA ASP A 48 -4.19 -6.85 -0.72
C ASP A 48 -3.38 -7.62 0.33
N SER A 49 -2.07 -7.33 0.46
CA SER A 49 -1.23 -7.87 1.54
C SER A 49 -1.76 -7.54 2.94
N VAL A 50 -2.19 -6.29 3.15
CA VAL A 50 -2.78 -5.82 4.42
C VAL A 50 -4.16 -6.46 4.64
N LYS A 51 -5.00 -6.56 3.60
CA LYS A 51 -6.28 -7.25 3.71
C LYS A 51 -6.11 -8.72 4.08
N PHE A 52 -5.16 -9.43 3.49
CA PHE A 52 -4.91 -10.84 3.82
C PHE A 52 -4.39 -11.00 5.25
N ALA A 53 -3.57 -10.07 5.74
CA ALA A 53 -3.17 -10.05 7.15
C ALA A 53 -4.36 -9.84 8.07
N ALA A 54 -5.24 -8.88 7.76
CA ALA A 54 -6.45 -8.63 8.54
C ALA A 54 -7.45 -9.79 8.48
N LEU A 55 -7.56 -10.46 7.33
CA LEU A 55 -8.37 -11.67 7.15
C LEU A 55 -7.83 -12.82 8.03
N ALA A 56 -6.52 -13.08 8.01
CA ALA A 56 -5.90 -14.12 8.83
C ALA A 56 -6.13 -13.88 10.34
N ALA A 57 -6.12 -12.62 10.76
CA ALA A 57 -6.44 -12.22 12.12
C ALA A 57 -7.92 -12.42 12.47
N SER A 58 -8.82 -12.11 11.53
CA SER A 58 -10.27 -12.32 11.71
C SER A 58 -10.67 -13.80 11.83
N GLN A 59 -9.83 -14.71 11.33
CA GLN A 59 -10.00 -16.16 11.47
C GLN A 59 -9.63 -16.69 12.86
N GLN A 60 -8.99 -15.88 13.71
CA GLN A 60 -8.65 -16.27 15.08
C GLN A 60 -9.88 -16.13 15.98
N ILE A 61 -10.78 -17.11 15.89
CA ILE A 61 -12.04 -17.11 16.64
C ILE A 61 -11.80 -17.60 18.08
N ASP A 62 -12.45 -16.96 19.04
CA ASP A 62 -12.51 -17.44 20.42
C ASP A 62 -13.42 -18.69 20.49
N GLN A 63 -12.78 -19.86 20.53
CA GLN A 63 -13.48 -21.14 20.57
C GLN A 63 -14.39 -21.28 21.81
N THR A 64 -14.06 -20.64 22.93
CA THR A 64 -14.86 -20.70 24.15
C THR A 64 -16.18 -19.97 23.94
N LYS A 65 -16.13 -18.77 23.36
CA LYS A 65 -17.33 -18.00 23.00
C LYS A 65 -18.12 -18.66 21.88
N LEU A 66 -17.44 -19.25 20.90
CA LEU A 66 -18.08 -19.98 19.81
C LEU A 66 -18.89 -21.18 20.31
N ASN A 67 -18.36 -21.94 21.28
CA ASN A 67 -19.06 -23.06 21.91
C ASN A 67 -20.34 -22.62 22.64
N THR A 68 -20.44 -21.35 23.04
CA THR A 68 -21.65 -20.74 23.61
C THR A 68 -22.56 -20.08 22.57
N GLY A 69 -22.27 -20.25 21.27
CA GLY A 69 -23.04 -19.67 20.16
C GLY A 69 -22.72 -18.19 19.89
N VAL A 70 -21.67 -17.65 20.49
CA VAL A 70 -21.27 -16.24 20.33
C VAL A 70 -20.05 -16.15 19.42
N LEU A 71 -20.21 -15.52 18.26
CA LEU A 71 -19.09 -15.23 17.36
C LEU A 71 -18.26 -14.08 17.93
N ALA A 72 -17.02 -14.37 18.29
CA ALA A 72 -16.05 -13.38 18.76
C ALA A 72 -14.65 -13.72 18.26
N ILE A 73 -13.92 -12.68 17.86
CA ILE A 73 -12.49 -12.79 17.53
C ILE A 73 -11.70 -12.78 18.85
N ALA A 74 -10.74 -13.68 18.99
CA ALA A 74 -9.79 -13.72 20.10
C ALA A 74 -8.74 -12.61 19.91
N PRO A 75 -8.80 -11.47 20.64
CA PRO A 75 -8.04 -10.28 20.27
C PRO A 75 -6.52 -10.51 20.29
N THR A 76 -6.00 -11.17 21.33
CA THR A 76 -4.56 -11.45 21.45
C THR A 76 -4.04 -12.37 20.34
N GLN A 77 -4.82 -13.36 19.94
CA GLN A 77 -4.43 -14.27 18.85
C GLN A 77 -4.55 -13.58 17.49
N ALA A 78 -5.59 -12.76 17.30
CA ALA A 78 -5.78 -11.96 16.09
C ALA A 78 -4.64 -10.95 15.90
N ASP A 79 -4.23 -10.24 16.94
CA ASP A 79 -3.12 -9.28 16.87
C ASP A 79 -1.81 -9.96 16.48
N ALA A 80 -1.52 -11.13 17.07
CA ALA A 80 -0.34 -11.92 16.74
C ALA A 80 -0.38 -12.41 15.28
N ALA A 81 -1.50 -12.98 14.84
CA ALA A 81 -1.70 -13.46 13.48
C ALA A 81 -1.63 -12.33 12.44
N PHE A 82 -2.19 -11.15 12.77
CA PHE A 82 -2.10 -9.95 11.94
C PHE A 82 -0.64 -9.56 11.73
N LEU A 83 0.12 -9.40 12.81
CA LEU A 83 1.52 -8.98 12.75
C LEU A 83 2.40 -10.00 12.03
N GLU A 84 2.19 -11.29 12.29
CA GLU A 84 2.93 -12.36 11.61
C GLU A 84 2.68 -12.34 10.10
N MET A 85 1.41 -12.27 9.70
CA MET A 85 1.04 -12.26 8.28
C MET A 85 1.48 -10.95 7.59
N LEU A 86 1.39 -9.82 8.28
CA LEU A 86 1.88 -8.53 7.76
C LEU A 86 3.40 -8.55 7.53
N LYS A 87 4.17 -9.08 8.49
CA LYS A 87 5.62 -9.26 8.36
C LYS A 87 5.96 -10.14 7.17
N LYS A 88 5.26 -11.27 7.02
CA LYS A 88 5.46 -12.19 5.91
C LYS A 88 5.13 -11.55 4.56
N ASN A 89 3.97 -10.90 4.44
CA ASN A 89 3.50 -10.36 3.17
C ASN A 89 4.32 -9.15 2.70
N LEU A 90 4.77 -8.30 3.62
CA LEU A 90 5.57 -7.12 3.31
C LEU A 90 7.08 -7.37 3.46
N SER A 91 7.51 -8.60 3.77
CA SER A 91 8.92 -8.96 4.01
C SER A 91 9.56 -8.01 5.04
N LEU A 92 8.97 -7.94 6.23
CA LEU A 92 9.46 -7.13 7.34
C LEU A 92 10.18 -8.00 8.37
N ASP A 93 11.09 -7.39 9.11
CA ASP A 93 11.74 -8.02 10.24
C ASP A 93 10.86 -8.00 11.51
N ASN A 94 11.46 -8.40 12.64
CA ASN A 94 10.75 -8.42 13.92
C ASN A 94 10.40 -7.04 14.45
N ASN A 95 11.13 -6.00 14.04
CA ASN A 95 10.92 -4.62 14.41
C ASN A 95 9.98 -3.90 13.44
N LEU A 96 9.43 -4.60 12.44
CA LEU A 96 8.63 -4.04 11.34
C LEU A 96 9.44 -3.15 10.38
N ASP A 97 10.75 -3.34 10.36
CA ASP A 97 11.63 -2.69 9.41
C ASP A 97 11.71 -3.54 8.12
N PRO A 98 11.62 -2.93 6.92
CA PRO A 98 11.62 -3.69 5.68
C PRO A 98 12.96 -4.38 5.41
N LEU A 99 12.91 -5.66 5.05
CA LEU A 99 14.09 -6.43 4.63
C LEU A 99 14.50 -6.10 3.19
N PRO A 100 15.74 -6.40 2.78
CA PRO A 100 16.14 -6.31 1.38
C PRO A 100 15.20 -7.12 0.48
N GLY A 101 14.68 -6.49 -0.57
CA GLY A 101 13.69 -7.09 -1.48
C GLY A 101 12.23 -6.85 -1.07
N SER A 102 11.98 -6.20 0.07
CA SER A 102 10.63 -5.76 0.44
C SER A 102 10.03 -4.81 -0.61
N PRO A 103 8.72 -4.92 -0.92
CA PRO A 103 8.03 -3.97 -1.79
C PRO A 103 7.91 -2.57 -1.15
N VAL A 104 8.13 -2.43 0.15
CA VAL A 104 8.07 -1.16 0.89
C VAL A 104 9.46 -0.71 1.32
N LYS A 105 9.67 0.60 1.37
CA LYS A 105 10.90 1.25 1.85
C LYS A 105 10.83 1.59 3.33
N TYR A 106 9.62 1.84 3.84
CA TYR A 106 9.39 2.21 5.23
C TYR A 106 7.95 1.91 5.61
N VAL A 107 7.74 1.49 6.85
CA VAL A 107 6.42 1.32 7.46
C VAL A 107 6.33 2.29 8.63
N ASP A 108 5.28 3.11 8.67
CA ASP A 108 5.07 4.03 9.77
C ASP A 108 4.38 3.33 10.95
N LYS A 109 5.20 2.94 11.93
CA LYS A 109 4.79 2.23 13.14
C LYS A 109 3.83 3.04 14.01
N THR A 110 3.85 4.38 13.91
CA THR A 110 2.93 5.24 14.68
C THR A 110 1.51 5.22 14.13
N THR A 111 1.37 4.93 12.84
CA THR A 111 0.08 4.83 12.15
C THR A 111 -0.45 3.40 12.10
N LEU A 112 0.35 2.40 12.50
CA LEU A 112 -0.09 1.01 12.48
C LEU A 112 -1.16 0.80 13.55
N TYR A 113 -2.41 0.70 13.10
CA TYR A 113 -3.56 0.47 13.93
C TYR A 113 -4.28 -0.77 13.45
N TYR A 114 -4.45 -1.75 14.33
CA TYR A 114 -5.30 -2.89 14.11
C TYR A 114 -6.18 -3.05 15.35
N LYS A 115 -7.49 -3.18 15.15
CA LYS A 115 -8.42 -3.41 16.25
C LYS A 115 -9.59 -4.27 15.78
N THR A 116 -9.93 -5.24 16.61
CA THR A 116 -11.14 -6.07 16.48
C THR A 116 -12.26 -5.52 17.35
N TYR A 117 -13.47 -5.52 16.83
CA TYR A 117 -14.69 -5.16 17.55
C TYR A 117 -15.59 -6.38 17.63
N ASN A 118 -15.90 -6.81 18.85
CA ASN A 118 -16.78 -7.95 19.14
C ASN A 118 -18.14 -7.47 19.66
N ALA A 119 -19.14 -8.36 19.71
CA ALA A 119 -20.49 -8.08 20.19
C ALA A 119 -20.55 -7.27 21.51
N ASP A 120 -19.63 -7.56 22.43
CA ASP A 120 -19.52 -6.91 23.75
C ASP A 120 -19.19 -5.41 23.69
N SER A 121 -18.67 -4.94 22.54
CA SER A 121 -18.19 -3.57 22.31
C SER A 121 -19.00 -2.81 21.25
N LEU A 122 -20.14 -3.38 20.84
CA LEU A 122 -21.02 -2.82 19.81
C LEU A 122 -22.28 -2.22 20.45
N PRO A 123 -22.86 -1.14 19.87
CA PRO A 123 -22.41 -0.45 18.67
C PRO A 123 -21.22 0.47 18.92
N THR A 124 -20.38 0.66 17.92
CA THR A 124 -19.24 1.59 17.99
C THR A 124 -19.08 2.34 16.66
N THR A 125 -18.23 3.36 16.65
CA THR A 125 -17.98 4.18 15.46
C THR A 125 -16.64 3.81 14.87
N SER A 126 -16.60 3.61 13.54
CA SER A 126 -15.37 3.37 12.80
C SER A 126 -14.43 4.58 12.94
N PRO A 127 -13.15 4.37 13.34
CA PRO A 127 -12.18 5.45 13.42
C PRO A 127 -11.70 5.93 12.04
N ILE A 128 -12.06 5.22 10.95
CA ILE A 128 -11.65 5.57 9.58
C ILE A 128 -12.54 6.68 9.01
N ASP A 129 -13.85 6.52 9.11
CA ASP A 129 -14.85 7.28 8.34
C ASP A 129 -16.11 7.62 9.15
N GLY A 130 -16.18 7.23 10.43
CA GLY A 130 -17.24 7.65 11.33
C GLY A 130 -18.56 6.91 11.18
N HIS A 131 -18.65 5.83 10.38
CA HIS A 131 -19.87 5.04 10.28
C HIS A 131 -20.07 4.12 11.51
N SER A 132 -21.32 3.73 11.76
CA SER A 132 -21.68 2.85 12.88
C SER A 132 -21.38 1.38 12.55
N ILE A 133 -20.51 0.78 13.34
CA ILE A 133 -20.23 -0.65 13.35
C ILE A 133 -21.24 -1.31 14.29
N THR A 134 -22.09 -2.18 13.74
CA THR A 134 -23.16 -2.90 14.47
C THR A 134 -22.95 -4.41 14.49
N GLN A 135 -21.96 -4.92 13.74
CA GLN A 135 -21.61 -6.33 13.65
C GLN A 135 -20.15 -6.52 14.07
N PRO A 136 -19.76 -7.73 14.54
CA PRO A 136 -18.36 -8.01 14.82
C PRO A 136 -17.50 -7.69 13.60
N SER A 137 -16.44 -6.92 13.76
CA SER A 137 -15.65 -6.39 12.64
C SER A 137 -14.19 -6.24 13.00
N TYR A 138 -13.34 -6.05 12.00
CA TYR A 138 -11.97 -5.58 12.21
C TYR A 138 -11.78 -4.23 11.50
N VAL A 139 -10.88 -3.43 12.03
CA VAL A 139 -10.43 -2.16 11.45
C VAL A 139 -8.91 -2.16 11.42
N VAL A 140 -8.34 -1.85 10.26
CA VAL A 140 -6.90 -1.73 10.04
C VAL A 140 -6.56 -0.42 9.34
N TYR A 141 -5.53 0.26 9.84
CA TYR A 141 -4.92 1.42 9.24
C TYR A 141 -3.39 1.28 9.26
N ILE A 142 -2.75 1.59 8.14
CA ILE A 142 -1.29 1.57 8.01
C ILE A 142 -0.85 2.55 6.93
N GLU A 143 0.21 3.32 7.22
CA GLU A 143 0.92 4.12 6.24
C GLU A 143 2.27 3.48 5.90
N VAL A 144 2.54 3.31 4.60
CA VAL A 144 3.81 2.78 4.10
C VAL A 144 4.38 3.68 3.01
N ARG A 145 5.70 3.66 2.85
CA ARG A 145 6.39 4.39 1.78
C ARG A 145 6.96 3.41 0.77
N VAL A 146 6.81 3.70 -0.52
CA VAL A 146 7.38 2.91 -1.62
C VAL A 146 8.29 3.80 -2.47
N GLY A 147 9.32 3.20 -3.09
CA GLY A 147 10.23 3.95 -3.94
C GLY A 147 9.55 4.50 -5.19
N ARG A 148 9.93 5.71 -5.60
CA ARG A 148 9.61 6.25 -6.94
C ARG A 148 10.66 5.81 -7.96
N GLY A 149 10.30 5.75 -9.24
CA GLY A 149 11.23 5.44 -10.32
C GLY A 149 11.71 6.71 -11.02
N LEU A 150 11.56 6.76 -12.34
CA LEU A 150 11.98 7.89 -13.19
C LEU A 150 11.22 9.20 -12.92
N SER A 151 10.06 9.17 -12.27
CA SER A 151 9.32 10.38 -11.89
C SER A 151 10.09 11.25 -10.88
N GLN A 152 11.10 10.69 -10.22
CA GLN A 152 11.99 11.44 -9.33
C GLN A 152 12.81 12.53 -10.05
N LEU A 153 12.96 12.42 -11.37
CA LEU A 153 13.65 13.42 -12.19
C LEU A 153 12.88 14.75 -12.28
N VAL A 154 11.57 14.73 -12.00
CA VAL A 154 10.68 15.89 -12.04
C VAL A 154 10.26 16.35 -10.65
N ASP A 155 10.03 15.41 -9.72
CA ASP A 155 9.73 15.69 -8.31
C ASP A 155 10.80 15.03 -7.43
N PRO A 156 11.59 15.81 -6.67
CA PRO A 156 12.72 15.28 -5.89
C PRO A 156 12.29 14.37 -4.72
N THR A 157 10.99 14.26 -4.43
CA THR A 157 10.50 13.34 -3.40
C THR A 157 10.74 11.90 -3.87
N ALA A 158 11.61 11.16 -3.16
CA ALA A 158 12.08 9.83 -3.54
C ALA A 158 11.06 8.69 -3.29
N TYR A 159 9.91 8.98 -2.68
CA TYR A 159 8.92 7.97 -2.30
C TYR A 159 7.48 8.41 -2.52
N TRP A 160 6.61 7.44 -2.74
CA TRP A 160 5.17 7.59 -2.60
C TRP A 160 4.74 7.15 -1.21
N THR A 161 3.86 7.92 -0.58
CA THR A 161 3.16 7.50 0.63
C THR A 161 1.86 6.80 0.25
N ILE A 162 1.69 5.56 0.70
CA ILE A 162 0.49 4.75 0.52
C ILE A 162 -0.17 4.57 1.87
N ARG A 163 -1.40 5.08 1.99
CA ARG A 163 -2.27 4.86 3.15
C ARG A 163 -3.27 3.77 2.83
N VAL A 164 -3.34 2.77 3.68
CA VAL A 164 -4.33 1.69 3.59
C VAL A 164 -5.22 1.78 4.82
N ALA A 165 -6.50 1.98 4.60
CA ALA A 165 -7.54 1.93 5.61
C ALA A 165 -8.58 0.89 5.18
N LYS A 166 -8.85 -0.11 6.01
CA LYS A 166 -9.83 -1.15 5.74
C LYS A 166 -10.59 -1.56 6.98
N ASP A 167 -11.88 -1.74 6.79
CA ASP A 167 -12.83 -2.26 7.75
C ASP A 167 -13.67 -3.35 7.08
N ALA A 168 -13.99 -4.42 7.82
CA ALA A 168 -14.93 -5.42 7.34
C ALA A 168 -15.67 -6.09 8.50
N ALA A 169 -16.98 -6.28 8.30
CA ALA A 169 -17.82 -7.05 9.21
C ALA A 169 -17.65 -8.55 8.96
N LEU A 170 -17.54 -9.32 10.04
CA LEU A 170 -17.69 -10.76 10.05
C LEU A 170 -19.15 -11.10 9.79
N LYS A 171 -19.44 -11.65 8.61
CA LYS A 171 -20.74 -12.21 8.27
C LYS A 171 -20.58 -13.71 8.08
N ILE A 172 -21.37 -14.49 8.81
CA ILE A 172 -21.61 -15.89 8.47
C ILE A 172 -22.61 -15.86 7.32
N SER A 173 -22.20 -16.26 6.11
CA SER A 173 -23.18 -16.52 5.04
C SER A 173 -23.97 -17.79 5.39
N PRO A 174 -25.30 -17.80 5.17
CA PRO A 174 -26.11 -19.01 5.27
C PRO A 174 -25.71 -20.05 4.22
#